data_AF-A0AAD9XKA5-F1
#
_entry.id   AF-A0AAD9XKA5-F1
#
_cell.length_a   1.000
_cell.length_b   1.000
_cell.length_c   1.000
_cell.angle_alpha   90.00
_cell.angle_beta   90.00
_cell.angle_gamma   90.00
#
_symmetry.space_group_name_H-M   'P 1'
#
loop_
_entity.id
_entity.type
_entity.pdbx_description
1 polymer ?
#
loop_
_entity_poly.entity_id
_entity_poly.type
_entity_poly.pdbx_seq_one_letter_code
_entity_poly.pdbx_strand_id
1 'polypeptide(L)'
;MKSYLAPYKGERYHLQEFRSSGQPKSSRETFNYVHSSLRSVIERCFGVWKARWRILQHMPNYNFDKQVTIVTASLALHNFIRREAIADVEFESCDENQDYVPEPEDEESYINLTIDENHMRVVRDRIARELILS
;
A
#
# COMPACT_ATOMS: atom_id res chain seq x y z
N MET A 1 -18.23 -4.60 -10.72
CA MET A 1 -16.97 -3.93 -10.33
C MET A 1 -16.78 -4.19 -8.85
N LYS A 2 -15.61 -4.66 -8.41
CA LYS A 2 -15.34 -4.92 -6.98
C LYS A 2 -15.13 -3.58 -6.28
N SER A 3 -15.90 -3.34 -5.23
CA SER A 3 -15.84 -2.16 -4.36
C SER A 3 -14.60 -2.22 -3.43
N TYR A 4 -14.07 -1.07 -2.98
CA TYR A 4 -12.86 -0.95 -2.14
C TYR A 4 -13.18 -0.71 -0.65
N LEU A 5 -12.29 -1.14 0.27
CA LEU A 5 -12.41 -0.89 1.71
C LEU A 5 -11.89 0.51 2.08
N ALA A 6 -12.70 1.54 1.86
CA ALA A 6 -12.29 2.91 2.18
C ALA A 6 -12.13 3.14 3.71
N PRO A 7 -11.11 3.89 4.15
CA PRO A 7 -10.94 4.24 5.56
C PRO A 7 -12.13 5.05 6.10
N TYR A 8 -12.24 5.10 7.43
CA TYR A 8 -13.20 5.98 8.10
C TYR A 8 -12.75 7.43 7.98
N LYS A 9 -13.58 8.25 7.33
CA LYS A 9 -13.41 9.70 7.27
C LYS A 9 -13.65 10.31 8.66
N GLY A 10 -12.95 11.41 8.96
CA GLY A 10 -13.07 12.17 10.21
C GLY A 10 -12.34 11.55 11.41
N GLU A 11 -11.59 10.48 11.20
CA GLU A 11 -10.75 9.82 12.20
C GLU A 11 -9.28 9.89 11.75
N ARG A 12 -8.32 9.73 12.68
CA ARG A 12 -6.90 9.62 12.33
C ARG A 12 -6.67 8.47 11.34
N TYR A 13 -5.75 8.65 10.40
CA TYR A 13 -5.48 7.68 9.33
C TYR A 13 -3.99 7.47 9.06
N HIS A 14 -3.17 8.51 9.13
CA HIS A 14 -1.76 8.38 8.80
C HIS A 14 -0.99 7.75 9.97
N LEU A 15 -0.12 6.78 9.69
CA LEU A 15 0.65 6.08 10.72
C LEU A 15 1.43 7.04 11.64
N GLN A 16 1.90 8.16 11.08
CA GLN A 16 2.61 9.20 11.84
C GLN A 16 1.74 9.80 12.97
N GLU A 17 0.44 9.98 12.74
CA GLU A 17 -0.49 10.52 13.74
C GLU A 17 -0.64 9.57 14.96
N PHE A 18 -0.53 8.26 14.73
CA PHE A 18 -0.60 7.25 15.79
C PHE A 18 0.72 7.10 16.55
N ARG A 19 1.85 7.34 15.87
CA ARG A 19 3.17 7.36 16.53
C ARG A 19 3.33 8.57 17.43
N SER A 20 2.90 9.75 16.97
CA SER A 20 3.04 11.01 17.72
C SER A 20 2.00 11.17 18.85
N SER A 21 0.79 10.65 18.68
CA SER A 21 -0.32 10.89 19.62
C SER A 21 -0.81 9.62 20.34
N GLY A 22 -0.05 8.52 20.22
CA GLY A 22 -0.33 7.25 20.88
C GLY A 22 -1.38 6.40 20.17
N GLN A 23 -1.70 5.27 20.81
CA GLN A 23 -2.50 4.18 20.26
C GLN A 23 -3.89 4.63 19.75
N PRO A 24 -4.49 3.88 18.79
CA PRO A 24 -5.87 4.09 18.37
C PRO A 24 -6.84 4.06 19.56
N LYS A 25 -7.84 4.96 19.54
CA LYS A 25 -8.79 5.15 20.65
C LYS A 25 -10.17 4.55 20.37
N SER A 26 -10.46 4.18 19.13
CA SER A 26 -11.77 3.69 18.70
C SER A 26 -11.60 2.55 17.70
N SER A 27 -12.65 1.75 17.49
CA SER A 27 -12.64 0.67 16.47
C SER A 27 -12.36 1.20 15.08
N ARG A 28 -12.81 2.42 14.80
CA ARG A 28 -12.61 3.11 13.54
C ARG A 28 -11.16 3.54 13.37
N GLU A 29 -10.55 4.10 14.43
CA GLU A 29 -9.12 4.41 14.43
C GLU A 29 -8.25 3.15 14.35
N THR A 30 -8.62 2.07 15.04
CA THR A 30 -7.91 0.78 14.97
C THR A 30 -7.97 0.22 13.54
N PHE A 31 -9.15 0.25 12.92
CA PHE A 31 -9.30 -0.12 11.52
C PHE A 31 -8.42 0.75 10.61
N ASN A 32 -8.48 2.08 10.77
CA ASN A 32 -7.69 3.00 9.96
C ASN A 32 -6.18 2.78 10.14
N TYR A 33 -5.72 2.54 11.37
CA TYR A 33 -4.33 2.22 11.66
C TYR A 33 -3.87 0.93 10.96
N VAL A 34 -4.64 -0.16 11.10
CA VAL A 34 -4.33 -1.45 10.43
C VAL A 34 -4.38 -1.29 8.91
N HIS A 35 -5.40 -0.61 8.38
CA HIS A 35 -5.52 -0.32 6.95
C HIS A 35 -4.31 0.46 6.43
N SER A 36 -3.93 1.54 7.12
CA SER A 36 -2.78 2.38 6.79
C SER A 36 -1.46 1.62 6.90
N SER A 37 -1.32 0.73 7.88
CA SER A 37 -0.16 -0.16 8.05
C SER A 37 -0.02 -1.13 6.87
N LEU A 38 -1.09 -1.81 6.50
CA LEU A 38 -1.10 -2.70 5.34
C LEU A 38 -0.81 -1.95 4.04
N ARG A 39 -1.42 -0.77 3.86
CA ARG A 39 -1.16 0.09 2.71
C ARG A 39 0.31 0.49 2.63
N SER A 40 0.90 0.92 3.74
CA SER A 40 2.32 1.28 3.81
C SER A 40 3.22 0.12 3.41
N VAL A 41 2.94 -1.12 3.84
CA VAL A 41 3.71 -2.30 3.40
C VAL A 41 3.61 -2.47 1.87
N ILE A 42 2.42 -2.34 1.30
CA ILE A 42 2.20 -2.49 -0.15
C ILE A 42 2.95 -1.40 -0.93
N GLU A 43 2.81 -0.14 -0.52
CA GLU A 43 3.46 1.02 -1.14
C GLU A 43 4.99 0.89 -1.09
N ARG A 44 5.55 0.49 0.07
CA ARG A 44 7.00 0.23 0.20
C ARG A 44 7.47 -0.86 -0.74
N CYS A 45 6.72 -1.97 -0.88
CA CYS A 45 7.07 -3.04 -1.83
C CYS A 45 7.13 -2.53 -3.28
N PHE A 46 6.14 -1.74 -3.70
CA PHE A 46 6.15 -1.12 -5.02
C PHE A 46 7.27 -0.09 -5.17
N GLY A 47 7.61 0.65 -4.11
CA GLY A 47 8.74 1.57 -4.08
C GLY A 47 10.07 0.88 -4.38
N VAL A 48 10.39 -0.21 -3.67
CA VAL A 48 11.61 -1.02 -3.95
C VAL A 48 11.61 -1.54 -5.37
N TRP A 49 10.47 -2.07 -5.81
CA TRP A 49 10.34 -2.60 -7.17
C TRP A 49 10.64 -1.52 -8.22
N LYS A 50 10.07 -0.32 -8.08
CA LYS A 50 10.34 0.79 -9.00
C LYS A 50 11.77 1.31 -8.90
N ALA A 51 12.34 1.40 -7.70
CA ALA A 51 13.73 1.85 -7.49
C ALA A 51 14.74 0.91 -8.16
N ARG A 52 14.55 -0.40 -8.00
CA ARG A 52 15.40 -1.43 -8.59
C ARG A 52 15.34 -1.43 -10.11
N TRP A 53 14.13 -1.37 -10.66
CA TRP A 53 13.90 -1.44 -12.10
C TRP A 53 13.72 -0.03 -12.67
N ARG A 54 14.82 0.71 -12.85
CA ARG A 54 14.82 2.11 -13.36
C ARG A 54 14.01 2.34 -14.65
N ILE A 55 13.82 1.31 -15.48
CA ILE A 55 12.96 1.37 -16.66
C ILE A 55 11.49 1.67 -16.31
N LEU A 56 11.05 1.36 -15.09
CA LEU A 56 9.72 1.67 -14.59
C LEU A 56 9.58 3.15 -14.18
N GLN A 57 10.66 3.77 -13.70
CA GLN A 57 10.69 5.21 -13.37
C GLN A 57 10.72 6.08 -14.64
N HIS A 58 11.41 5.61 -15.68
CA HIS A 58 11.57 6.32 -16.94
C HIS A 58 11.20 5.42 -18.11
N MET A 59 9.91 5.02 -18.16
CA MET A 59 9.38 4.17 -19.22
C MET A 59 9.56 4.86 -20.59
N PRO A 60 10.34 4.29 -21.52
CA PRO A 60 10.43 4.83 -22.87
C PRO A 60 9.07 4.76 -23.56
N ASN A 61 8.87 5.55 -24.62
CA ASN A 61 7.64 5.60 -25.42
C ASN A 61 7.44 4.33 -26.27
N TYR A 62 7.33 3.18 -25.62
CA TYR A 62 6.89 1.93 -26.20
C TYR A 62 5.37 1.93 -26.34
N ASN A 63 4.86 1.10 -27.26
CA ASN A 63 3.42 0.84 -27.32
C ASN A 63 2.93 0.23 -26.00
N PHE A 64 1.63 0.37 -25.74
CA PHE A 64 1.02 -0.06 -24.49
C PHE A 64 1.30 -1.54 -24.16
N ASP A 65 1.18 -2.43 -25.15
CA ASP A 65 1.42 -3.87 -24.97
C ASP A 65 2.85 -4.17 -24.48
N LYS A 66 3.85 -3.45 -25.01
CA LYS A 66 5.24 -3.59 -24.58
C LYS A 66 5.46 -3.00 -23.19
N GLN A 67 4.80 -1.90 -22.83
CA GLN A 67 4.84 -1.37 -21.45
C GLN A 67 4.25 -2.38 -20.45
N VAL A 68 3.11 -2.99 -20.76
CA VAL A 68 2.49 -4.06 -19.95
C VAL A 68 3.44 -5.26 -19.81
N THR A 69 4.11 -5.64 -20.90
CA THR A 69 5.08 -6.74 -20.88
C THR A 69 6.27 -6.41 -19.98
N ILE A 70 6.82 -5.20 -20.05
CA ILE A 70 7.93 -4.74 -19.20
C ILE A 70 7.53 -4.77 -17.73
N VAL A 71 6.36 -4.20 -17.39
CA VAL A 71 5.80 -4.21 -16.04
C VAL A 71 5.62 -5.63 -15.52
N THR A 72 5.04 -6.52 -16.33
CA THR A 72 4.79 -7.91 -15.91
C THR A 72 6.10 -8.68 -15.71
N ALA A 73 7.05 -8.53 -16.62
CA ALA A 73 8.35 -9.20 -16.56
C ALA A 73 9.17 -8.74 -15.35
N SER A 74 9.25 -7.43 -15.10
CA SER A 74 9.99 -6.91 -13.96
C SER A 74 9.35 -7.31 -12.63
N LEU A 75 8.02 -7.37 -12.54
CA LEU A 75 7.31 -7.83 -11.35
C LEU A 75 7.56 -9.33 -11.09
N ALA A 76 7.52 -10.16 -12.14
CA ALA A 76 7.82 -11.59 -12.03
C ALA A 76 9.27 -11.83 -11.55
N LEU A 77 10.24 -11.12 -12.12
CA LEU A 77 11.64 -11.19 -11.71
C LEU A 77 11.84 -10.72 -10.26
N HIS A 78 11.19 -9.61 -9.87
CA HIS A 78 11.23 -9.10 -8.51
C HIS A 78 10.72 -10.12 -7.49
N ASN A 79 9.55 -10.73 -7.77
CA ASN A 79 8.98 -11.75 -6.92
C ASN A 79 9.85 -13.02 -6.84
N PHE A 80 10.48 -13.39 -7.95
CA PHE A 80 11.42 -14.51 -7.98
C PHE A 80 12.63 -14.23 -7.08
N ILE A 81 13.29 -13.07 -7.25
CA ILE A 81 14.45 -12.69 -6.42
C ILE A 81 14.08 -12.67 -4.94
N ARG A 82 12.93 -12.08 -4.59
CA ARG A 82 12.46 -12.00 -3.20
C ARG A 82 12.19 -13.38 -2.59
N ARG A 83 11.70 -14.34 -3.39
CA ARG A 83 11.43 -15.69 -2.92
C ARG A 83 12.70 -16.52 -2.71
N GLU A 84 13.69 -16.35 -3.58
CA GLU A 84 14.94 -17.13 -3.51
C GLU A 84 15.94 -16.61 -2.46
N ALA A 85 15.51 -15.67 -1.58
CA ALA A 85 16.24 -15.17 -0.42
C ALA A 85 17.70 -14.77 -0.72
N ILE A 86 17.94 -14.18 -1.90
CA ILE A 86 19.19 -13.50 -2.18
C ILE A 86 19.23 -12.33 -1.20
N ALA A 87 20.21 -12.32 -0.28
CA ALA A 87 20.43 -11.20 0.62
C ALA A 87 20.56 -9.93 -0.23
N ASP A 88 19.59 -9.05 -0.10
CA ASP A 88 19.38 -7.94 -1.01
C ASP A 88 19.15 -6.68 -0.18
N VAL A 89 20.12 -5.80 -0.26
CA VAL A 89 20.19 -4.58 0.57
C VAL A 89 18.96 -3.69 0.34
N GLU A 90 18.36 -3.70 -0.86
CA GLU A 90 17.15 -2.91 -1.14
C GLU A 90 15.92 -3.51 -0.43
N PHE A 91 15.82 -4.84 -0.35
CA PHE A 91 14.77 -5.49 0.43
C PHE A 91 14.98 -5.33 1.94
N GLU A 92 16.21 -5.51 2.42
CA GLU A 92 16.56 -5.40 3.84
C GLU A 92 16.29 -4.00 4.37
N SER A 93 16.75 -2.96 3.67
CA SER A 93 16.50 -1.56 4.05
C SER A 93 15.02 -1.21 4.10
N CYS A 94 14.19 -1.80 3.23
CA CYS A 94 12.74 -1.61 3.27
C CYS A 94 12.05 -2.41 4.35
N ASP A 95 12.46 -3.65 4.60
CA ASP A 95 11.83 -4.49 5.61
C ASP A 95 12.18 -4.01 7.03
N GLU A 96 13.39 -3.48 7.24
CA GLU A 96 13.86 -2.91 8.52
C GLU A 96 13.26 -1.52 8.82
N ASN A 97 13.11 -0.68 7.78
CA ASN A 97 12.66 0.69 7.97
C ASN A 97 11.13 0.80 7.84
N GLN A 98 10.43 0.72 8.98
CA GLN A 98 8.98 0.99 9.09
C GLN A 98 8.57 2.41 8.66
N ASP A 99 9.53 3.30 8.42
CA ASP A 99 9.35 4.71 8.07
C ASP A 99 9.87 4.99 6.66
N TYR A 100 10.28 3.96 5.92
CA TYR A 100 10.68 4.12 4.52
C TYR A 100 9.46 4.58 3.73
N VAL A 101 9.48 5.85 3.33
CA VAL A 101 8.56 6.39 2.34
C VAL A 101 9.35 6.41 1.03
N PRO A 102 9.02 5.56 0.04
CA PRO A 102 9.57 5.71 -1.30
C PRO A 102 9.34 7.15 -1.76
N GLU A 103 10.25 7.74 -2.54
CA GLU A 103 10.10 9.13 -3.00
C GLU A 103 8.66 9.39 -3.47
N PRO A 104 8.06 10.54 -3.09
CA PRO A 104 6.68 10.83 -3.40
C PRO A 104 6.51 10.85 -4.91
N GLU A 105 5.85 9.83 -5.44
CA GLU A 105 5.12 9.98 -6.68
C GLU A 105 3.95 10.92 -6.38
N ASP A 106 3.79 11.95 -7.20
CA ASP A 106 2.78 13.01 -7.09
C ASP A 106 1.50 12.47 -6.43
N GLU A 107 1.05 13.11 -5.34
CA GLU A 107 -0.12 12.71 -4.55
C GLU A 107 -1.21 12.11 -5.46
N GLU A 108 -1.31 10.77 -5.47
CA GLU A 108 -2.34 10.10 -6.24
C GLU A 108 -3.67 10.57 -5.63
N SER A 109 -4.36 11.45 -6.36
CA SER A 109 -5.66 11.93 -5.96
C SER A 109 -6.54 10.71 -5.74
N TYR A 110 -6.91 10.44 -4.50
CA TYR A 110 -7.84 9.36 -4.18
C TYR A 110 -9.07 9.55 -5.06
N ILE A 111 -9.19 8.73 -6.10
CA ILE A 111 -10.29 8.86 -7.04
C ILE A 111 -11.56 8.62 -6.23
N ASN A 112 -12.37 9.67 -6.06
CA ASN A 112 -13.70 9.57 -5.46
C ASN A 112 -14.60 8.75 -6.41
N LEU A 113 -14.42 7.43 -6.40
CA LEU A 113 -15.24 6.49 -7.17
C LEU A 113 -16.43 6.09 -6.30
N THR A 114 -17.54 6.77 -6.52
CA THR A 114 -18.86 6.52 -5.93
C THR A 114 -19.45 5.22 -6.48
N ILE A 115 -18.99 4.04 -6.02
CA ILE A 115 -19.59 2.76 -6.42
C ILE A 115 -19.77 1.82 -5.22
N ASP A 116 -21.04 1.56 -4.92
CA ASP A 116 -21.66 0.69 -3.91
C ASP A 116 -21.06 0.75 -2.48
N GLU A 117 -21.21 1.91 -1.85
CA GLU A 117 -20.80 2.18 -0.47
C GLU A 117 -21.44 1.22 0.55
N ASN A 118 -22.61 0.65 0.26
CA ASN A 118 -23.38 -0.09 1.27
C ASN A 118 -22.71 -1.42 1.65
N HIS A 119 -22.26 -2.23 0.67
CA HIS A 119 -21.66 -3.53 0.98
C HIS A 119 -20.30 -3.37 1.66
N MET A 120 -19.38 -2.56 1.10
CA MET A 120 -18.05 -2.40 1.69
C MET A 120 -18.08 -1.69 3.02
N ARG A 121 -19.06 -0.81 3.26
CA ARG A 121 -19.28 -0.26 4.59
C ARG A 121 -19.59 -1.36 5.60
N VAL A 122 -20.47 -2.30 5.28
CA VAL A 122 -20.79 -3.44 6.18
C VAL A 122 -19.55 -4.30 6.44
N VAL A 123 -18.76 -4.60 5.39
CA VAL A 123 -17.53 -5.38 5.54
C VAL A 123 -16.52 -4.64 6.42
N ARG A 124 -16.30 -3.34 6.17
CA ARG A 124 -15.42 -2.49 6.98
C ARG A 124 -15.87 -2.46 8.44
N ASP A 125 -17.15 -2.21 8.68
CA ASP A 125 -17.71 -2.11 10.03
C ASP A 125 -17.62 -3.45 10.77
N ARG A 126 -17.72 -4.58 10.06
CA ARG A 126 -17.46 -5.90 10.65
C ARG A 126 -15.99 -6.06 11.04
N ILE A 127 -15.05 -5.79 10.14
CA ILE A 127 -13.61 -5.90 10.40
C ILE A 127 -13.22 -4.99 11.57
N ALA A 128 -13.70 -3.75 11.60
CA ALA A 128 -13.42 -2.80 12.67
C ALA A 128 -13.86 -3.28 14.06
N ARG A 129 -14.98 -4.02 14.14
CA ARG A 129 -15.43 -4.65 15.39
C ARG A 129 -14.56 -5.83 15.79
N GLU A 130 -14.21 -6.68 14.83
CA GLU A 130 -13.38 -7.87 15.07
C GLU A 130 -11.96 -7.50 15.54
N LEU A 131 -11.38 -6.41 15.00
CA LEU A 131 -10.05 -5.92 15.38
C LEU A 131 -9.94 -5.40 16.82
N ILE A 132 -11.04 -5.04 17.49
CA ILE A 132 -11.03 -4.70 18.92
C ILE A 132 -11.04 -5.96 19.80
N LEU A 133 -11.56 -7.06 19.28
CA LEU A 133 -11.75 -8.31 20.03
C LEU A 133 -10.54 -9.24 19.95
N SER A 134 -9.55 -8.92 19.12
CA SER A 134 -8.29 -9.65 18.91
C SER A 134 -7.16 -9.14 19.78
#